data_AF-A0A3A5AMY5-F1
#
_entry.id   AF-A0A3A5AMY5-F1
#
_cell.length_a   1.000
_cell.length_b   1.000
_cell.length_c   1.000
_cell.angle_alpha   90.00
_cell.angle_beta   90.00
_cell.angle_gamma   90.00
#
_symmetry.space_group_name_H-M   'P 1'
#
loop_
_entity.id
_entity.type
_entity.pdbx_description
1 polymer ?
#
loop_
_entity_poly.entity_id
_entity_poly.type
_entity_poly.pdbx_seq_one_letter_code
_entity_poly.pdbx_strand_id
1 'polypeptide(L)'
;FAGDLAHAGSAKALALGKEILSDLPAPLAAVRGEGDGAGSSPAWRRLFGDPRFTHVLSANLNPRQHLNLSPNHLPKTENRKPKTIFQFLGLDTSLAPSPQGPVFKVGREQRQWLSRELARLDPGIPLVILSHAPLGEIFRPWRQWTQDGPEVLRLLSPFSQVYCFHGHVHQEAISSQLAASSFFMENGKRKTGTEDRRPETENLPLPATSWPLPSPLQGTPASPRPGLGPQGCGWTLATLGNNSLEYRPRVWPA
;
A
#
# COMPACT_ATOMS: atom_id res chain seq x y z
N PHE A 1 2.87 8.45 0.41
CA PHE A 1 2.08 8.82 -0.76
C PHE A 1 1.85 7.59 -1.63
N ALA A 2 0.60 7.21 -1.90
CA ALA A 2 0.26 5.93 -2.51
C ALA A 2 0.05 5.99 -4.03
N GLY A 3 0.98 6.62 -4.77
CA GLY A 3 0.96 6.67 -6.24
C GLY A 3 -0.07 7.62 -6.87
N ASP A 4 -0.01 7.72 -8.20
CA ASP A 4 -0.77 8.63 -9.06
C ASP A 4 -0.55 10.11 -8.76
N LEU A 5 0.73 10.46 -8.61
CA LEU A 5 1.17 11.85 -8.47
C LEU A 5 1.12 12.59 -9.81
N ALA A 6 1.35 11.88 -10.92
CA ALA A 6 1.32 12.41 -12.27
C ALA A 6 0.30 11.70 -13.15
N HIS A 7 -0.03 12.34 -14.28
CA HIS A 7 -0.74 11.72 -15.38
C HIS A 7 0.26 11.31 -16.48
N ALA A 8 0.09 10.08 -17.00
CA ALA A 8 0.89 9.53 -18.10
C ALA A 8 2.42 9.60 -17.91
N GLY A 9 2.91 9.54 -16.67
CA GLY A 9 4.34 9.58 -16.33
C GLY A 9 5.02 10.92 -16.64
N SER A 10 4.26 12.01 -16.72
CA SER A 10 4.79 13.35 -17.01
C SER A 10 5.90 13.73 -16.01
N ALA A 11 7.13 13.84 -16.51
CA ALA A 11 8.28 14.21 -15.68
C ALA A 11 8.12 15.61 -15.04
N LYS A 12 7.43 16.54 -15.71
CA LYS A 12 7.12 17.87 -15.17
C LYS A 12 6.11 17.77 -14.01
N ALA A 13 5.06 16.97 -14.17
CA ALA A 13 4.07 16.76 -13.11
C ALA A 13 4.68 16.04 -11.90
N LEU A 14 5.51 15.02 -12.12
CA LEU A 14 6.25 14.35 -11.06
C LEU A 14 7.20 15.29 -10.31
N ALA A 15 7.89 16.19 -11.02
CA ALA A 15 8.78 17.17 -10.40
C ALA A 15 8.00 18.18 -9.54
N LEU A 16 6.88 18.71 -10.07
CA LEU A 16 6.00 19.61 -9.32
C LEU A 16 5.40 18.92 -8.09
N GLY A 17 4.94 17.68 -8.24
CA GLY A 17 4.43 16.90 -7.11
C GLY A 17 5.50 16.65 -6.05
N LYS A 18 6.76 16.40 -6.46
CA LYS A 18 7.89 16.28 -5.52
C LYS A 18 8.15 17.59 -4.77
N GLU A 19 8.10 18.72 -5.47
CA GLU A 19 8.25 20.05 -4.88
C GLU A 19 7.18 20.29 -3.81
N ILE A 20 5.89 20.08 -4.15
CA ILE A 20 4.78 20.21 -3.20
C ILE A 20 4.96 19.29 -1.98
N LEU A 21 5.36 18.04 -2.19
CA LEU A 21 5.56 17.08 -1.10
C LEU A 21 6.83 17.35 -0.27
N SER A 22 7.76 18.18 -0.76
CA SER A 22 9.01 18.48 -0.05
C SER A 22 8.81 19.41 1.16
N ASP A 23 7.70 20.14 1.20
CA ASP A 23 7.31 21.00 2.33
C ASP A 23 6.72 20.21 3.51
N LEU A 24 6.52 18.90 3.37
CA LEU A 24 6.02 18.08 4.47
C LEU A 24 7.04 18.04 5.62
N PRO A 25 6.61 18.26 6.88
CA PRO A 25 7.52 18.28 8.03
C PRO A 25 8.04 16.88 8.40
N ALA A 26 7.45 15.85 7.81
CA ALA A 26 7.78 14.45 8.05
C ALA A 26 8.46 13.84 6.81
N PRO A 27 9.30 12.82 7.01
CA PRO A 27 9.94 12.13 5.90
C PRO A 27 8.93 11.50 4.93
N LEU A 28 9.20 11.63 3.63
CA LEU A 28 8.32 11.12 2.57
C LEU A 28 8.71 9.70 2.16
N ALA A 29 7.73 8.80 2.20
CA ALA A 29 7.77 7.52 1.50
C ALA A 29 6.68 7.49 0.44
N ALA A 30 7.02 7.05 -0.77
CA ALA A 30 6.11 7.03 -1.90
C ALA A 30 6.25 5.75 -2.72
N VAL A 31 5.11 5.17 -3.10
CA VAL A 31 5.02 4.13 -4.13
C VAL A 31 4.44 4.73 -5.40
N ARG A 32 4.66 4.06 -6.52
CA ARG A 32 4.23 4.49 -7.85
C ARG A 32 2.82 3.98 -8.16
N GLY A 33 1.99 4.79 -8.80
CA GLY A 33 0.72 4.37 -9.39
C GLY A 33 0.77 4.24 -10.92
N GLU A 34 -0.32 3.79 -11.56
CA GLU A 34 -0.38 3.65 -13.02
C GLU A 34 -0.16 4.97 -13.77
N GLY A 35 -0.59 6.09 -13.17
CA GLY A 35 -0.47 7.43 -13.72
C GLY A 35 0.97 7.95 -13.72
N ASP A 36 1.83 7.42 -12.86
CA ASP A 36 3.22 7.85 -12.69
C ASP A 36 4.20 7.26 -13.73
N GLY A 37 3.66 6.53 -14.71
CA GLY A 37 4.40 5.98 -15.84
C GLY A 37 4.59 4.46 -15.75
N ALA A 38 4.73 3.82 -16.92
CA ALA A 38 4.81 2.37 -17.04
C ALA A 38 6.23 1.80 -16.83
N GLY A 39 6.33 0.48 -16.67
CA GLY A 39 7.60 -0.25 -16.70
C GLY A 39 8.58 0.22 -15.63
N SER A 40 9.81 0.59 -16.02
CA SER A 40 10.85 1.06 -15.10
C SER A 40 10.67 2.51 -14.63
N SER A 41 9.79 3.29 -15.27
CA SER A 41 9.57 4.74 -15.10
C SER A 41 10.83 5.52 -14.66
N PRO A 42 11.76 5.84 -15.58
CA PRO A 42 13.01 6.53 -15.25
C PRO A 42 12.83 7.89 -14.57
N ALA A 43 11.76 8.62 -14.93
CA ALA A 43 11.43 9.90 -14.31
C ALA A 43 11.07 9.73 -12.83
N TRP A 44 10.24 8.74 -12.50
CA TRP A 44 9.94 8.37 -11.12
C TRP A 44 11.22 8.01 -10.37
N ARG A 45 12.02 7.07 -10.89
CA ARG A 45 13.24 6.60 -10.20
C ARG A 45 14.24 7.71 -9.92
N ARG A 46 14.40 8.66 -10.85
CA ARG A 46 15.27 9.82 -10.65
C ARG A 46 14.78 10.75 -9.53
N LEU A 47 13.46 10.88 -9.37
CA LEU A 47 12.86 11.82 -8.42
C LEU A 47 12.61 11.19 -7.05
N PHE A 48 12.14 9.95 -6.99
CA PHE A 48 11.67 9.29 -5.77
C PHE A 48 12.46 8.03 -5.41
N GLY A 49 13.36 7.54 -6.27
CA GLY A 49 14.12 6.31 -6.04
C GLY A 49 13.36 5.04 -6.40
N ASP A 50 13.76 3.91 -5.80
CA ASP A 50 13.04 2.64 -5.95
C ASP A 50 11.68 2.73 -5.24
N PRO A 51 10.55 2.46 -5.92
CA PRO A 51 9.23 2.45 -5.26
C PRO A 51 9.07 1.31 -4.25
N ARG A 52 10.00 0.35 -4.22
CA ARG A 52 10.08 -0.71 -3.22
C ARG A 52 10.99 -0.27 -2.09
N PHE A 53 10.50 -0.31 -0.86
CA PHE A 53 11.29 0.07 0.30
C PHE A 53 10.88 -0.72 1.53
N THR A 54 11.78 -0.79 2.52
CA THR A 54 11.49 -1.28 3.87
C THR A 54 12.13 -0.31 4.86
N HIS A 55 11.32 0.18 5.80
CA HIS A 55 11.73 1.07 6.87
C HIS A 55 11.39 0.43 8.21
N VAL A 56 12.35 0.49 9.14
CA VAL A 56 12.20 -0.01 10.50
C VAL A 56 12.58 1.12 11.46
N LEU A 57 11.65 1.48 12.35
CA LEU A 57 11.91 2.43 13.44
C LEU A 57 12.17 1.64 14.72
N SER A 58 13.23 2.02 15.41
CA SER A 58 13.60 1.44 16.71
C SER A 58 13.65 2.53 17.76
N ALA A 59 13.19 2.21 18.98
CA ALA A 59 12.96 3.19 20.05
C ALA A 59 14.18 4.01 20.51
N ASN A 60 15.41 3.60 20.16
CA ASN A 60 16.65 4.18 20.68
C ASN A 60 17.39 5.07 19.67
N LEU A 61 16.76 5.46 18.56
CA LEU A 61 17.39 6.17 17.45
C LEU A 61 16.54 7.36 16.99
N ASN A 62 17.19 8.44 16.54
CA ASN A 62 16.49 9.66 16.13
C ASN A 62 15.66 9.40 14.85
N PRO A 63 14.37 9.79 14.76
CA PRO A 63 13.50 9.49 13.62
C PRO A 63 14.06 9.93 12.25
N ARG A 64 14.83 11.03 12.22
CA ARG A 64 15.50 11.53 11.01
C ARG A 64 16.63 10.63 10.50
N GLN A 65 17.18 9.76 11.35
CA GLN A 65 18.23 8.81 10.97
C GLN A 65 17.67 7.53 10.33
N HIS A 66 16.35 7.26 10.44
CA HIS A 66 15.77 5.97 10.04
C HIS A 66 15.42 5.81 8.56
N LEU A 67 15.10 6.88 7.82
CA LEU A 67 14.59 6.70 6.44
C LEU A 67 15.64 6.26 5.42
N ASN A 68 16.92 6.21 5.78
CA ASN A 68 17.99 5.80 4.88
C ASN A 68 18.79 4.58 5.36
N LEU A 69 18.36 3.91 6.44
CA LEU A 69 19.12 2.78 6.99
C LEU A 69 18.50 1.45 6.56
N SER A 70 19.23 0.73 5.71
CA SER A 70 19.00 -0.71 5.54
C SER A 70 19.21 -1.40 6.89
N PRO A 71 18.45 -2.46 7.25
CA PRO A 71 18.55 -3.13 8.56
C PRO A 71 19.96 -3.65 8.91
N ASN A 72 20.88 -3.70 7.94
CA ASN A 72 22.28 -4.08 8.14
C ASN A 72 23.19 -2.97 8.73
N HIS A 73 22.72 -1.72 8.86
CA HIS A 73 23.53 -0.59 9.34
C HIS A 73 23.17 -0.10 10.75
N LEU A 74 22.46 -0.92 11.55
CA LEU A 74 22.18 -0.60 12.96
C LEU A 74 23.49 -0.67 13.79
N PRO A 75 23.85 0.38 14.56
CA PRO A 75 25.03 0.38 15.42
C PRO A 75 25.00 -0.78 16.41
N LYS A 76 26.11 -1.53 16.51
CA LYS A 76 26.31 -2.59 17.52
C LYS A 76 26.65 -2.03 18.91
N THR A 77 26.04 -0.92 19.30
CA THR A 77 26.30 -0.33 20.62
C THR A 77 25.21 -0.79 21.58
N GLU A 78 25.66 -1.54 22.61
CA GLU A 78 24.92 -2.17 23.72
C GLU A 78 24.30 -3.55 23.47
N ASN A 79 24.45 -4.42 24.47
CA ASN A 79 24.01 -5.83 24.59
C ASN A 79 22.47 -6.04 24.54
N ARG A 80 21.70 -5.09 24.00
CA ARG A 80 20.26 -5.21 23.80
C ARG A 80 19.94 -4.90 22.34
N LYS A 81 19.36 -5.88 21.65
CA LYS A 81 18.80 -5.64 20.31
C LYS A 81 17.85 -4.43 20.41
N PRO A 82 18.02 -3.40 19.55
CA PRO A 82 17.16 -2.22 19.58
C PRO A 82 15.71 -2.67 19.38
N LYS A 83 14.80 -2.21 20.23
CA LYS A 83 13.38 -2.60 20.18
C LYS A 83 12.74 -1.96 18.95
N THR A 84 12.38 -2.77 17.97
CA THR A 84 11.54 -2.35 16.83
C THR A 84 10.17 -1.95 17.33
N ILE A 85 9.70 -0.78 16.90
CA ILE A 85 8.38 -0.25 17.28
C ILE A 85 7.49 0.03 16.07
N PHE A 86 8.06 0.08 14.87
CA PHE A 86 7.31 0.30 13.64
C PHE A 86 8.03 -0.31 12.44
N GLN A 87 7.26 -0.95 11.55
CA GLN A 87 7.75 -1.61 10.35
C GLN A 87 6.88 -1.19 9.18
N PHE A 88 7.51 -0.71 8.11
CA PHE A 88 6.81 -0.11 6.98
C PHE A 88 7.43 -0.50 5.66
N LEU A 89 6.61 -1.03 4.75
CA LEU A 89 7.05 -1.61 3.50
C LEU A 89 6.27 -0.99 2.33
N GLY A 90 6.97 -0.65 1.26
CA GLY A 90 6.38 -0.20 0.00
C GLY A 90 6.41 -1.31 -1.05
N LEU A 91 5.27 -1.56 -1.69
CA LEU A 91 5.16 -2.45 -2.85
C LEU A 91 4.76 -1.67 -4.10
N ASP A 92 5.50 -1.90 -5.19
CA ASP A 92 5.16 -1.43 -6.52
C ASP A 92 4.15 -2.39 -7.15
N THR A 93 2.87 -2.02 -7.09
CA THR A 93 1.79 -2.71 -7.81
C THR A 93 1.68 -2.13 -9.21
N SER A 94 2.59 -2.52 -10.10
CA SER A 94 2.66 -2.02 -11.47
C SER A 94 1.54 -2.58 -12.36
N LEU A 95 1.02 -1.75 -13.25
CA LEU A 95 0.10 -2.19 -14.29
C LEU A 95 0.86 -2.98 -15.37
N ALA A 96 0.51 -4.26 -15.54
CA ALA A 96 1.15 -5.18 -16.46
C ALA A 96 0.17 -5.68 -17.53
N PRO A 97 0.63 -5.92 -18.78
CA PRO A 97 -0.20 -6.55 -19.80
C PRO A 97 -0.70 -7.94 -19.39
N SER A 98 -1.93 -8.28 -19.78
CA SER A 98 -2.53 -9.61 -19.61
C SER A 98 -3.57 -9.84 -20.73
N PRO A 99 -3.89 -11.10 -21.10
CA PRO A 99 -4.77 -11.38 -22.24
C PRO A 99 -6.17 -10.74 -22.15
N GLN A 100 -6.71 -10.58 -20.94
CA GLN A 100 -8.01 -9.94 -20.70
C GLN A 100 -7.90 -8.42 -20.44
N GLY A 101 -6.76 -7.82 -20.79
CA GLY A 101 -6.44 -6.42 -20.51
C GLY A 101 -5.45 -6.24 -19.36
N PRO A 102 -4.96 -5.01 -19.12
CA PRO A 102 -3.94 -4.76 -18.12
C PRO A 102 -4.43 -5.03 -16.69
N VAL A 103 -3.52 -5.51 -15.85
CA VAL A 103 -3.80 -5.92 -14.45
C VAL A 103 -2.63 -5.49 -13.56
N PHE A 104 -2.93 -5.10 -12.33
CA PHE A 104 -1.89 -4.80 -11.35
C PHE A 104 -1.18 -6.07 -10.91
N LYS A 105 0.15 -6.01 -10.80
CA LYS A 105 1.00 -7.12 -10.37
C LYS A 105 2.16 -6.61 -9.52
N VAL A 106 2.52 -7.39 -8.50
CA VAL A 106 3.79 -7.25 -7.79
C VAL A 106 4.90 -7.97 -8.56
N GLY A 107 4.61 -9.16 -9.10
CA GLY A 107 5.52 -9.96 -9.90
C GLY A 107 6.47 -10.83 -9.08
N ARG A 108 7.02 -11.87 -9.72
CA ARG A 108 7.84 -12.90 -9.06
C ARG A 108 9.11 -12.34 -8.41
N GLU A 109 9.82 -11.45 -9.11
CA GLU A 109 11.07 -10.88 -8.61
C GLU A 109 10.85 -10.06 -7.34
N GLN A 110 9.83 -9.20 -7.33
CA GLN A 110 9.49 -8.40 -6.16
C GLN A 110 8.94 -9.28 -5.03
N ARG A 111 8.20 -10.36 -5.31
CA ARG A 111 7.80 -11.33 -4.27
C ARG A 111 8.99 -12.05 -3.64
N GLN A 112 10.03 -12.36 -4.41
CA GLN A 112 11.27 -12.92 -3.85
C GLN A 112 12.03 -11.89 -3.00
N TRP A 113 12.06 -10.63 -3.44
CA TRP A 113 12.59 -9.52 -2.63
C TRP A 113 11.80 -9.36 -1.33
N LEU A 114 10.47 -9.34 -1.41
CA LEU A 114 9.57 -9.24 -0.27
C LEU A 114 9.83 -10.37 0.73
N SER A 115 9.91 -11.62 0.28
CA SER A 115 10.21 -12.76 1.16
C SER A 115 11.53 -12.60 1.93
N ARG A 116 12.56 -12.00 1.32
CA ARG A 116 13.84 -11.74 1.99
C ARG A 116 13.74 -10.61 3.00
N GLU A 117 12.99 -9.55 2.68
CA GLU A 117 12.81 -8.43 3.61
C GLU A 117 11.95 -8.85 4.81
N LEU A 118 10.84 -9.57 4.59
CA LEU A 118 9.99 -10.08 5.66
C LEU A 118 10.73 -11.00 6.64
N ALA A 119 11.70 -11.80 6.16
CA ALA A 119 12.51 -12.66 7.02
C ALA A 119 13.41 -11.90 8.01
N ARG A 120 13.58 -10.58 7.82
CA ARG A 120 14.38 -9.69 8.68
C ARG A 120 13.54 -8.86 9.64
N LEU A 121 12.22 -8.89 9.46
CA LEU A 121 11.25 -8.16 10.26
C LEU A 121 10.76 -9.02 11.43
N ASP A 122 10.25 -8.35 12.47
CA ASP A 122 9.66 -9.01 13.63
C ASP A 122 8.16 -9.28 13.36
N PRO A 123 7.73 -10.55 13.26
CA PRO A 123 6.33 -10.88 13.03
C PRO A 123 5.41 -10.52 14.21
N GLY A 124 5.96 -10.24 15.40
CA GLY A 124 5.19 -9.80 16.56
C GLY A 124 4.88 -8.30 16.59
N ILE A 125 5.47 -7.51 15.69
CA ILE A 125 5.22 -6.07 15.55
C ILE A 125 4.34 -5.82 14.32
N PRO A 126 3.27 -5.00 14.42
CA PRO A 126 2.43 -4.70 13.26
C PRO A 126 3.23 -4.22 12.05
N LEU A 127 2.89 -4.78 10.89
CA LEU A 127 3.48 -4.41 9.61
C LEU A 127 2.55 -3.48 8.85
N VAL A 128 3.05 -2.31 8.48
CA VAL A 128 2.36 -1.39 7.56
C VAL A 128 2.86 -1.63 6.15
N ILE A 129 1.94 -1.80 5.20
CA ILE A 129 2.25 -1.92 3.78
C ILE A 129 1.60 -0.76 3.04
N LEU A 130 2.37 -0.10 2.17
CA LEU A 130 1.89 0.88 1.21
C LEU A 130 1.94 0.26 -0.19
N SER A 131 0.82 0.29 -0.91
CA SER A 131 0.76 -0.05 -2.35
C SER A 131 -0.12 0.96 -3.09
N HIS A 132 -0.04 1.01 -4.42
CA HIS A 132 -0.98 1.84 -5.18
C HIS A 132 -2.31 1.11 -5.34
N ALA A 133 -2.34 0.04 -6.12
CA ALA A 133 -3.47 -0.88 -6.17
C ALA A 133 -3.59 -1.69 -4.87
N PRO A 134 -4.82 -2.05 -4.44
CA PRO A 134 -5.03 -2.88 -3.27
C PRO A 134 -4.44 -4.29 -3.48
N LEU A 135 -3.83 -4.85 -2.44
CA LEU A 135 -3.41 -6.26 -2.42
C LEU A 135 -4.61 -7.20 -2.31
N GLY A 136 -5.63 -6.74 -1.60
CA GLY A 136 -6.92 -7.40 -1.54
C GLY A 136 -7.76 -7.20 -2.81
N GLU A 137 -8.75 -8.07 -2.99
CA GLU A 137 -9.72 -7.98 -4.07
C GLU A 137 -10.95 -7.29 -3.52
N ILE A 138 -11.12 -6.04 -3.93
CA ILE A 138 -12.25 -5.22 -3.54
C ILE A 138 -13.36 -5.34 -4.58
N PHE A 139 -13.03 -5.03 -5.84
CA PHE A 139 -13.98 -5.12 -6.94
C PHE A 139 -13.29 -5.36 -8.28
N ARG A 140 -13.42 -6.59 -8.79
CA ARG A 140 -12.74 -7.03 -10.02
C ARG A 140 -13.07 -6.20 -11.26
N PRO A 141 -14.34 -5.86 -11.56
CA PRO A 141 -14.69 -5.13 -12.78
C PRO A 141 -14.01 -3.77 -12.90
N TRP A 142 -13.62 -3.16 -11.78
CA TRP A 142 -12.93 -1.86 -11.75
C TRP A 142 -11.43 -1.97 -11.51
N ARG A 143 -10.86 -3.19 -11.58
CA ARG A 143 -9.43 -3.43 -11.33
C ARG A 143 -8.94 -2.97 -9.96
N GLN A 144 -9.84 -2.94 -8.96
CA GLN A 144 -9.49 -2.70 -7.56
C GLN A 144 -8.95 -3.98 -6.90
N TRP A 145 -7.87 -4.51 -7.46
CA TRP A 145 -7.20 -5.74 -7.03
C TRP A 145 -5.82 -5.86 -7.67
N THR A 146 -4.95 -6.65 -7.03
CA THR A 146 -3.65 -7.06 -7.58
C THR A 146 -3.70 -8.55 -7.92
N GLN A 147 -3.27 -8.94 -9.12
CA GLN A 147 -3.43 -10.32 -9.60
C GLN A 147 -2.71 -11.35 -8.75
N ASP A 148 -1.47 -11.08 -8.36
CA ASP A 148 -0.69 -11.94 -7.46
C ASP A 148 -0.75 -11.48 -6.00
N GLY A 149 -1.81 -10.73 -5.64
CA GLY A 149 -2.17 -10.38 -4.28
C GLY A 149 -2.31 -11.59 -3.34
N PRO A 150 -2.97 -12.72 -3.72
CA PRO A 150 -3.04 -13.90 -2.87
C PRO A 150 -1.66 -14.44 -2.46
N GLU A 151 -0.71 -14.47 -3.39
CA GLU A 151 0.64 -14.94 -3.09
C GLU A 151 1.43 -13.96 -2.23
N VAL A 152 1.18 -12.66 -2.37
CA VAL A 152 1.73 -11.65 -1.46
C VAL A 152 1.15 -11.83 -0.06
N LEU A 153 -0.18 -11.95 0.08
CA LEU A 153 -0.84 -12.15 1.38
C LEU A 153 -0.35 -13.43 2.08
N ARG A 154 -0.08 -14.50 1.33
CA ARG A 154 0.51 -15.73 1.88
C ARG A 154 1.93 -15.53 2.44
N LEU A 155 2.75 -14.64 1.86
CA LEU A 155 4.06 -14.32 2.41
C LEU A 155 3.97 -13.57 3.74
N LEU A 156 2.85 -12.87 3.97
CA LEU A 156 2.59 -12.07 5.16
C LEU A 156 2.00 -12.89 6.32
N SER A 157 1.69 -14.17 6.10
CA SER A 157 1.05 -15.02 7.11
C SER A 157 1.78 -15.17 8.45
N PRO A 158 3.12 -15.03 8.54
CA PRO A 158 3.78 -15.10 9.84
C PRO A 158 3.48 -13.92 10.78
N PHE A 159 3.05 -12.76 10.26
CA PHE A 159 2.82 -11.55 11.06
C PHE A 159 1.53 -11.66 11.87
N SER A 160 1.50 -11.13 13.08
CA SER A 160 0.27 -11.08 13.89
C SER A 160 -0.75 -10.09 13.30
N GLN A 161 -0.27 -8.96 12.79
CA GLN A 161 -1.09 -7.86 12.29
C GLN A 161 -0.45 -7.21 11.06
N VAL A 162 -1.27 -6.98 10.03
CA VAL A 162 -0.87 -6.27 8.81
C VAL A 162 -1.89 -5.19 8.46
N TYR A 163 -1.41 -3.96 8.23
CA TYR A 163 -2.21 -2.83 7.78
C TYR A 163 -1.82 -2.45 6.35
N CYS A 164 -2.69 -2.75 5.38
CA CYS A 164 -2.48 -2.47 3.97
C CYS A 164 -3.13 -1.15 3.57
N PHE A 165 -2.34 -0.09 3.46
CA PHE A 165 -2.78 1.20 2.93
C PHE A 165 -2.60 1.23 1.41
N HIS A 166 -3.65 1.64 0.71
CA HIS A 166 -3.61 1.68 -0.76
C HIS A 166 -4.29 2.91 -1.35
N GLY A 167 -3.83 3.32 -2.53
CA GLY A 167 -4.48 4.32 -3.37
C GLY A 167 -5.53 3.68 -4.29
N HIS A 168 -5.55 4.10 -5.55
CA HIS A 168 -6.29 3.58 -6.72
C HIS A 168 -7.83 3.59 -6.63
N VAL A 169 -8.40 3.28 -5.47
CA VAL A 169 -9.84 3.07 -5.26
C VAL A 169 -10.61 4.39 -5.28
N HIS A 170 -9.99 5.48 -4.81
CA HIS A 170 -10.57 6.83 -4.77
C HIS A 170 -11.90 6.88 -3.99
N GLN A 171 -11.97 6.14 -2.89
CA GLN A 171 -13.14 6.11 -2.00
C GLN A 171 -12.72 5.95 -0.55
N GLU A 172 -13.42 6.66 0.35
CA GLU A 172 -13.17 6.62 1.80
C GLU A 172 -13.66 5.31 2.42
N ALA A 173 -14.81 4.80 1.97
CA ALA A 173 -15.56 3.75 2.63
C ALA A 173 -15.49 2.43 1.87
N ILE A 174 -14.36 1.74 2.02
CA ILE A 174 -14.33 0.27 1.93
C ILE A 174 -13.63 -0.19 3.19
N SER A 175 -14.31 -0.06 4.34
CA SER A 175 -13.76 -0.51 5.61
C SER A 175 -13.72 -2.05 5.63
N SER A 176 -12.50 -2.55 5.85
CA SER A 176 -12.11 -3.73 6.64
C SER A 176 -12.72 -5.12 6.39
N GLN A 177 -13.90 -5.29 5.78
CA GLN A 177 -14.59 -6.60 5.74
C GLN A 177 -14.49 -7.37 4.42
N LEU A 178 -14.20 -6.72 3.29
CA LEU A 178 -14.31 -7.36 1.96
C LEU A 178 -13.03 -8.01 1.44
N ALA A 179 -11.87 -7.68 2.00
CA ALA A 179 -10.59 -8.00 1.34
C ALA A 179 -9.80 -9.15 1.99
N ALA A 180 -10.01 -9.48 3.27
CA ALA A 180 -9.28 -10.59 3.92
C ALA A 180 -10.07 -11.90 3.94
N SER A 181 -11.41 -11.84 3.92
CA SER A 181 -12.30 -13.01 3.97
C SER A 181 -12.42 -13.73 2.62
N SER A 182 -12.24 -13.01 1.52
CA SER A 182 -12.55 -13.49 0.15
C SER A 182 -11.48 -14.39 -0.47
N PHE A 183 -10.22 -14.34 -0.04
CA PHE A 183 -9.12 -15.07 -0.71
C PHE A 183 -8.94 -16.53 -0.29
N PHE A 184 -9.50 -16.93 0.85
CA PHE A 184 -9.38 -18.28 1.37
C PHE A 184 -10.68 -19.09 1.26
N MET A 185 -11.61 -18.61 0.42
CA MET A 185 -12.86 -19.28 0.09
C MET A 185 -12.70 -20.00 -1.25
N GLU A 186 -12.55 -21.32 -1.20
CA GLU A 186 -12.69 -22.19 -2.38
C GLU A 186 -14.09 -22.82 -2.29
N ASN A 187 -14.97 -22.56 -3.27
CA ASN A 187 -16.34 -23.07 -3.33
C ASN A 187 -17.21 -22.79 -2.08
N GLY A 188 -17.07 -21.61 -1.46
CA GLY A 188 -17.94 -21.22 -0.35
C GLY A 188 -17.69 -21.97 0.96
N LYS A 189 -16.62 -22.76 1.07
CA LYS A 189 -16.26 -23.49 2.31
C LYS A 189 -14.93 -23.02 2.89
N ARG A 190 -14.94 -22.79 4.20
CA ARG A 190 -13.78 -22.40 5.01
C ARG A 190 -12.83 -23.60 5.12
N LYS A 191 -11.56 -23.49 4.69
CA LYS A 191 -10.54 -24.51 5.01
C LYS A 191 -10.30 -24.53 6.52
N THR A 192 -10.71 -25.61 7.18
CA THR A 192 -10.41 -25.90 8.59
C THR A 192 -9.16 -26.77 8.66
N GLY A 193 -7.99 -26.15 8.59
CA GLY A 193 -6.70 -26.81 8.84
C GLY A 193 -5.98 -26.07 9.96
N THR A 194 -5.48 -26.79 10.94
CA THR A 194 -4.82 -26.29 12.17
C THR A 194 -3.46 -25.60 11.94
N GLU A 195 -3.07 -25.33 10.69
CA GLU A 195 -1.83 -24.62 10.30
C GLU A 195 -2.06 -23.18 9.79
N ASP A 196 -3.32 -22.74 9.68
CA ASP A 196 -3.70 -21.47 9.06
C ASP A 196 -3.66 -20.32 10.09
N ARG A 197 -2.46 -19.98 10.59
CA ARG A 197 -2.26 -18.74 11.37
C ARG A 197 -2.50 -17.56 10.41
N ARG A 198 -3.70 -17.01 10.46
CA ARG A 198 -4.09 -15.84 9.64
C ARG A 198 -3.59 -14.57 10.32
N PRO A 199 -2.85 -13.70 9.62
CA PRO A 199 -2.60 -12.36 10.10
C PRO A 199 -3.94 -11.63 10.16
N GLU A 200 -4.21 -10.88 11.22
CA GLU A 200 -5.27 -9.88 11.17
C GLU A 200 -4.85 -8.84 10.12
N THR A 201 -5.47 -8.89 8.93
CA THR A 201 -5.11 -8.04 7.79
C THR A 201 -6.23 -7.06 7.52
N GLU A 202 -5.95 -5.78 7.63
CA GLU A 202 -6.89 -4.71 7.33
C GLU A 202 -6.48 -4.00 6.04
N ASN A 203 -7.43 -3.83 5.11
CA ASN A 203 -7.24 -3.07 3.88
C ASN A 203 -7.88 -1.70 4.05
N LEU A 204 -7.08 -0.65 3.85
CA LEU A 204 -7.37 0.72 4.24
C LEU A 204 -7.17 1.64 3.03
N PRO A 205 -8.24 2.05 2.34
CA PRO A 205 -8.13 2.93 1.18
C PRO A 205 -7.76 4.35 1.62
N LEU A 206 -6.70 4.92 1.06
CA LEU A 206 -6.40 6.35 1.21
C LEU A 206 -7.39 7.17 0.37
N PRO A 207 -8.05 8.18 0.96
CA PRO A 207 -9.10 8.91 0.29
C PRO A 207 -8.51 9.83 -0.79
N ALA A 208 -9.11 9.75 -1.98
CA ALA A 208 -9.01 10.73 -3.06
C ALA A 208 -10.39 10.72 -3.73
N THR A 209 -10.95 11.86 -4.12
CA THR A 209 -12.35 11.88 -4.58
C THR A 209 -12.52 12.20 -6.06
N SER A 210 -11.47 12.07 -6.86
CA SER A 210 -11.53 12.35 -8.30
C SER A 210 -12.41 11.38 -9.11
N TRP A 211 -13.03 10.36 -8.49
CA TRP A 211 -13.97 9.47 -9.17
C TRP A 211 -15.42 9.66 -8.69
N PRO A 212 -16.38 9.89 -9.61
CA PRO A 212 -17.80 9.96 -9.25
C PRO A 212 -18.29 8.62 -8.71
N LEU A 213 -19.20 8.70 -7.72
CA LEU A 213 -20.11 7.62 -7.36
C LEU A 213 -20.61 6.90 -8.63
N PRO A 214 -20.75 5.57 -8.60
CA PRO A 214 -21.08 4.78 -7.42
C PRO A 214 -19.91 4.22 -6.57
N SER A 215 -20.25 3.76 -5.37
CA SER A 215 -19.42 2.79 -4.61
C SER A 215 -19.35 1.45 -5.36
N PRO A 216 -18.27 0.65 -5.29
CA PRO A 216 -18.16 -0.65 -5.94
C PRO A 216 -19.28 -1.61 -5.56
N LEU A 217 -19.85 -1.46 -4.36
CA LEU A 217 -21.02 -2.20 -3.89
C LEU A 217 -22.27 -1.95 -4.74
N GLN A 218 -22.34 -0.82 -5.44
CA GLN A 218 -23.46 -0.46 -6.32
C GLN A 218 -23.20 -0.86 -7.78
N GLY A 219 -22.05 -1.49 -8.08
CA GLY A 219 -21.70 -2.00 -9.40
C GLY A 219 -21.27 -0.93 -10.41
N THR A 220 -20.98 -1.34 -11.64
CA THR A 220 -20.66 -0.42 -12.74
C THR A 220 -21.94 0.30 -13.19
N PRO A 221 -22.01 1.64 -13.12
CA PRO A 221 -23.19 2.37 -13.56
C PRO A 221 -23.38 2.20 -15.07
N ALA A 222 -24.63 2.07 -15.52
CA ALA A 222 -24.98 1.86 -16.93
C ALA A 222 -24.59 3.05 -17.84
N SER A 223 -24.43 4.25 -17.26
CA SER A 223 -23.90 5.44 -17.94
C SER A 223 -22.82 6.08 -17.08
N PRO A 224 -21.62 6.38 -17.65
CA PRO A 224 -20.67 7.27 -17.00
C PRO A 224 -21.36 8.61 -16.74
N ARG A 225 -21.28 9.13 -15.51
CA ARG A 225 -21.66 10.52 -15.21
C ARG A 225 -20.39 11.33 -14.96
N PRO A 226 -19.79 11.93 -16.01
CA PRO A 226 -18.67 12.84 -15.82
C PRO A 226 -19.05 13.96 -14.85
N GLY A 227 -18.19 14.28 -13.88
CA GLY A 227 -18.30 15.53 -13.10
C GLY A 227 -19.25 15.55 -11.90
N LEU A 228 -19.78 14.42 -11.42
CA LEU A 228 -20.63 14.35 -10.21
C LEU A 228 -19.96 13.68 -8.99
N GLY A 229 -18.65 13.45 -9.03
CA GLY A 229 -17.90 13.04 -7.84
C GLY A 229 -17.55 14.24 -7.00
N PRO A 230 -17.51 14.14 -5.66
CA PRO A 230 -16.98 15.23 -4.85
C PRO A 230 -15.58 15.53 -5.38
N GLN A 231 -15.35 16.69 -5.99
CA GLN A 231 -13.97 17.04 -6.33
C GLN A 231 -13.20 17.17 -5.01
N GLY A 232 -11.97 16.69 -4.95
CA GLY A 232 -11.22 16.72 -3.71
C GLY A 232 -10.01 15.80 -3.69
N CYS A 233 -8.98 16.27 -2.99
CA CYS A 233 -7.90 15.43 -2.48
C CYS A 233 -8.21 15.11 -1.01
N GLY A 234 -7.67 13.99 -0.54
CA GLY A 234 -7.79 13.60 0.85
C GLY A 234 -6.46 13.13 1.40
N TRP A 235 -6.44 12.95 2.70
CA TRP A 235 -5.35 12.31 3.42
C TRP A 235 -5.92 11.56 4.61
N THR A 236 -5.12 10.70 5.21
CA THR A 236 -5.52 9.99 6.42
C THR A 236 -4.45 10.17 7.49
N LEU A 237 -4.87 10.50 8.71
CA LEU A 237 -4.07 10.28 9.90
C LEU A 237 -4.27 8.85 10.40
N ALA A 238 -3.19 8.07 10.40
CA ALA A 238 -3.16 6.73 10.96
C ALA A 238 -2.29 6.71 12.23
N THR A 239 -2.87 6.36 13.37
CA THR A 239 -2.14 6.21 14.64
C THR A 239 -2.06 4.73 15.00
N LEU A 240 -0.85 4.19 15.06
CA LEU A 240 -0.61 2.79 15.39
C LEU A 240 -0.28 2.61 16.88
N GLY A 241 -1.00 1.70 17.53
CA GLY A 241 -0.60 1.08 18.79
C GLY A 241 -0.02 -0.32 18.57
N ASN A 242 0.31 -1.03 19.64
CA ASN A 242 0.89 -2.38 19.54
C ASN A 242 -0.04 -3.36 18.80
N ASN A 243 -1.35 -3.25 18.99
CA ASN A 243 -2.37 -4.11 18.39
C ASN A 243 -3.63 -3.29 18.03
N SER A 244 -3.47 -2.00 17.71
CA SER A 244 -4.59 -1.14 17.37
C SER A 244 -4.19 -0.15 16.28
N LEU A 245 -5.16 0.18 15.44
CA LEU A 245 -5.05 1.25 14.48
C LEU A 245 -6.22 2.21 14.67
N GLU A 246 -5.91 3.47 14.86
CA GLU A 246 -6.88 4.54 14.68
C GLU A 246 -6.73 5.12 13.26
N TYR A 247 -7.78 4.97 12.46
CA TYR A 247 -7.85 5.43 11.08
C TYR A 247 -8.77 6.65 10.96
N ARG A 248 -8.22 7.83 10.67
CA ARG A 248 -8.97 9.09 10.55
C ARG A 248 -8.78 9.70 9.15
N PRO A 249 -9.62 9.32 8.17
CA PRO A 249 -9.60 9.93 6.84
C PRO A 249 -10.10 11.39 6.92
N ARG A 250 -9.54 12.22 6.04
CA ARG A 250 -9.90 13.63 5.84
C ARG A 250 -10.03 13.85 4.35
N VAL A 251 -11.25 14.12 3.91
CA VAL A 251 -11.56 14.50 2.54
C VAL A 251 -11.76 16.00 2.53
N TRP A 252 -11.06 16.73 1.66
CA TRP A 252 -11.41 18.11 1.40
C TRP A 252 -12.67 18.15 0.54
N PRO A 253 -13.77 18.79 1.00
CA PRO A 253 -14.85 19.15 0.10
C PRO A 253 -14.33 20.24 -0.84
N ALA A 254 -14.41 20.03 -2.16
CA ALA A 254 -14.25 21.09 -3.15
C ALA A 254 -15.41 22.09 -3.12
#